data_AF-A0A955EVA4-F1
#
_entry.id   AF-A0A955EVA4-F1
#
_cell.length_a   1.000
_cell.length_b   1.000
_cell.length_c   1.000
_cell.angle_alpha   90.00
_cell.angle_beta   90.00
_cell.angle_gamma   90.00
#
_symmetry.space_group_name_H-M   'P 1'
#
loop_
_entity.id
_entity.type
_entity.pdbx_description
1 polymer ?
#
loop_
_entity_poly.entity_id
_entity_poly.type
_entity_poly.pdbx_seq_one_letter_code
_entity_poly.pdbx_strand_id
1 'polypeptide(L)'
;RRINTVMSTCFFALSGVLPREDAIGVVKKSVERTWAKRGAEVVKRNFDAIDAALDGLAEVPLGPPDASRGRAPAVPDDAPDFVRNVTRLLLEGHGDRLPVSAFPPDGTWPSGTARFEKRAIALDIPIWEPELCVQCNRCAMICPHAAIRTKAFDAASAAAAPETFRHVPEAHTSELEGLEYVVQVAPDDCTGCGLCVEV
;
A
#
# COMPACT_ATOMS: atom_id res chain seq x y z
N ARG A 1 -5.01 9.00 -9.53
CA ARG A 1 -5.15 10.31 -8.82
C ARG A 1 -3.77 10.96 -8.73
N ARG A 2 -3.61 12.25 -9.07
CA ARG A 2 -2.30 12.95 -9.00
C ARG A 2 -2.45 14.20 -8.13
N ILE A 3 -1.57 14.36 -7.14
CA ILE A 3 -1.62 15.48 -6.18
C ILE A 3 -0.43 16.43 -6.32
N ASN A 4 0.53 16.13 -7.18
CA ASN A 4 1.79 16.86 -7.31
C ASN A 4 1.58 18.37 -7.56
N THR A 5 0.71 18.73 -8.51
CA THR A 5 0.41 20.13 -8.83
C THR A 5 -0.25 20.84 -7.65
N VAL A 6 -1.20 20.18 -6.97
CA VAL A 6 -1.87 20.70 -5.76
C VAL A 6 -0.85 20.97 -4.66
N MET A 7 -0.03 19.98 -4.29
CA MET A 7 0.95 20.10 -3.20
C MET A 7 2.03 21.14 -3.51
N SER A 8 2.48 21.22 -4.77
CA SER A 8 3.43 22.24 -5.22
C SER A 8 2.85 23.65 -5.09
N THR A 9 1.60 23.86 -5.49
CA THR A 9 0.91 25.14 -5.35
C THR A 9 0.81 25.55 -3.88
N CYS A 10 0.37 24.65 -3.00
CA CYS A 10 0.27 24.94 -1.57
C CYS A 10 1.65 25.28 -0.96
N PHE A 11 2.70 24.56 -1.34
CA PHE A 11 4.07 24.89 -0.91
C PHE A 11 4.47 26.31 -1.28
N PHE A 12 4.29 26.72 -2.55
CA PHE A 12 4.65 28.06 -2.99
C PHE A 12 3.76 29.15 -2.37
N ALA A 13 2.48 28.85 -2.12
CA ALA A 13 1.56 29.78 -1.47
C ALA A 13 1.90 30.02 0.02
N LEU A 14 2.49 29.03 0.71
CA LEU A 14 2.76 29.07 2.15
C LEU A 14 4.23 29.33 2.52
N SER A 15 5.18 28.94 1.67
CA SER A 15 6.62 28.93 2.02
C SER A 15 7.25 30.32 2.18
N GLY A 16 6.64 31.36 1.58
CA GLY A 16 7.18 32.72 1.61
C GLY A 16 8.48 32.94 0.83
N VAL A 17 8.92 31.95 0.03
CA VAL A 17 10.15 32.04 -0.80
C VAL A 17 10.02 33.11 -1.89
N LEU A 18 8.80 33.36 -2.36
CA LEU A 18 8.44 34.40 -3.33
C LEU A 18 7.12 35.07 -2.92
N PRO A 19 6.84 36.30 -3.38
CA PRO A 19 5.50 36.86 -3.32
C PRO A 19 4.48 35.88 -3.94
N ARG A 20 3.33 35.71 -3.28
CA ARG A 20 2.35 34.67 -3.63
C ARG A 20 1.91 34.73 -5.10
N GLU A 21 1.63 35.92 -5.60
CA GLU A 21 1.20 36.12 -7.01
C GLU A 21 2.28 35.71 -8.00
N ASP A 22 3.54 36.10 -7.75
CA ASP A 22 4.69 35.72 -8.57
C ASP A 22 4.90 34.20 -8.54
N ALA A 23 4.78 33.59 -7.35
CA ALA A 23 4.95 32.16 -7.16
C ALA A 23 3.89 31.37 -7.96
N ILE A 24 2.62 31.78 -7.90
CA ILE A 24 1.53 31.15 -8.68
C ILE A 24 1.79 31.32 -10.19
N GLY A 25 2.22 32.50 -10.63
CA GLY A 25 2.59 32.75 -12.01
C GLY A 25 3.71 31.84 -12.50
N VAL A 26 4.76 31.63 -11.69
CA VAL A 26 5.87 30.71 -11.99
C VAL A 26 5.39 29.26 -12.05
N VAL A 27 4.53 28.82 -11.12
CA VAL A 27 3.96 27.46 -11.13
C VAL A 27 3.15 27.22 -12.39
N LYS A 28 2.25 28.14 -12.78
CA LYS A 28 1.47 28.03 -14.03
C LYS A 28 2.38 27.96 -15.26
N LYS A 29 3.41 28.81 -15.36
CA LYS A 29 4.41 28.75 -16.44
C LYS A 29 5.16 27.42 -16.48
N SER A 30 5.53 26.86 -15.33
CA SER A 30 6.21 25.56 -15.27
C SER A 30 5.29 24.41 -15.72
N VAL A 31 4.01 24.45 -15.33
CA VAL A 31 3.00 23.49 -15.79
C VAL A 31 2.85 23.54 -17.31
N GLU A 32 2.73 24.74 -17.88
CA GLU A 32 2.59 24.92 -19.32
C GLU A 32 3.81 24.36 -20.06
N ARG A 33 5.03 24.70 -19.62
CA ARG A 33 6.27 24.17 -20.20
C ARG A 33 6.36 22.64 -20.12
N THR A 34 6.01 22.04 -18.98
CA THR A 34 6.11 20.58 -18.77
C THR A 34 5.04 19.81 -19.54
N TRP A 35 3.82 20.35 -19.64
CA TRP A 35 2.66 19.62 -20.15
C TRP A 35 2.15 20.07 -21.51
N ALA A 36 2.70 21.13 -22.12
CA ALA A 36 2.30 21.61 -23.45
C ALA A 36 2.26 20.47 -24.50
N LYS A 37 3.26 19.56 -24.48
CA LYS A 37 3.32 18.41 -25.40
C LYS A 37 2.21 17.37 -25.20
N ARG A 38 1.50 17.40 -24.07
CA ARG A 38 0.35 16.50 -23.76
C ARG A 38 -1.00 17.10 -24.15
N GLY A 39 -1.02 18.32 -24.70
CA GLY A 39 -2.22 18.99 -25.20
C GLY A 39 -2.82 20.00 -24.22
N ALA A 40 -3.58 20.95 -24.77
CA ALA A 40 -4.15 22.08 -24.04
C ALA A 40 -5.08 21.65 -22.89
N GLU A 41 -5.82 20.55 -23.06
CA GLU A 41 -6.72 20.04 -22.02
C GLU A 41 -5.94 19.58 -20.76
N VAL A 42 -4.77 18.96 -20.93
CA VAL A 42 -3.94 18.55 -19.78
C VAL A 42 -3.40 19.77 -19.04
N VAL A 43 -3.00 20.81 -19.76
CA VAL A 43 -2.56 22.09 -19.17
C VAL A 43 -3.71 22.75 -18.42
N LYS A 44 -4.88 22.85 -19.04
CA LYS A 44 -6.09 23.42 -18.42
C LYS A 44 -6.47 22.69 -17.13
N ARG A 45 -6.50 21.36 -17.14
CA ARG A 45 -6.79 20.56 -15.92
C ARG A 45 -5.79 20.80 -14.80
N ASN A 46 -4.52 21.09 -15.12
CA ASN A 46 -3.55 21.47 -14.10
C ASN A 46 -3.78 22.90 -13.59
N PHE A 47 -4.18 23.85 -14.45
CA PHE A 47 -4.53 25.21 -14.01
C PHE A 47 -5.77 25.18 -13.11
N ASP A 48 -6.81 24.46 -13.51
CA ASP A 48 -8.02 24.25 -12.70
C ASP A 48 -7.65 23.64 -11.32
N ALA A 49 -6.68 22.71 -11.28
CA ALA A 49 -6.19 22.14 -10.03
C ALA A 49 -5.36 23.12 -9.17
N ILE A 50 -4.65 24.07 -9.78
CA ILE A 50 -3.94 25.15 -9.06
C ILE A 50 -4.95 26.07 -8.39
N ASP A 51 -5.95 26.51 -9.14
CA ASP A 51 -6.95 27.46 -8.64
C ASP A 51 -7.78 26.82 -7.53
N ALA A 52 -8.27 25.59 -7.73
CA ALA A 52 -8.97 24.84 -6.69
C ALA A 52 -8.12 24.55 -5.43
N ALA A 53 -6.81 24.34 -5.59
CA ALA A 53 -5.91 24.16 -4.45
C ALA A 53 -5.80 25.43 -3.60
N LEU A 54 -5.78 26.60 -4.22
CA LEU A 54 -5.72 27.89 -3.52
C LEU A 54 -7.04 28.22 -2.83
N ASP A 55 -8.17 27.95 -3.49
CA ASP A 55 -9.50 28.16 -2.92
C ASP A 55 -9.76 27.23 -1.73
N GLY A 56 -9.25 25.99 -1.79
CA GLY A 56 -9.36 25.01 -0.71
C GLY A 56 -8.30 25.12 0.37
N LEU A 57 -7.33 26.05 0.25
CA LEU A 57 -6.24 26.20 1.21
C LEU A 57 -6.71 27.01 2.42
N ALA A 58 -6.92 26.31 3.54
CA ALA A 58 -7.34 26.91 4.80
C ALA A 58 -6.41 26.50 5.95
N GLU A 59 -6.20 27.43 6.89
CA GLU A 59 -5.54 27.14 8.15
C GLU A 59 -6.44 26.30 9.05
N VAL A 60 -5.89 25.24 9.62
CA VAL A 60 -6.59 24.38 10.59
C VAL A 60 -6.09 24.75 11.99
N PRO A 61 -6.92 25.37 12.86
CA PRO A 61 -6.48 25.73 14.20
C PRO A 61 -6.24 24.46 15.02
N LEU A 62 -5.00 24.30 15.51
CA LEU A 62 -4.64 23.18 16.37
C LEU A 62 -5.09 23.48 17.80
N GLY A 63 -5.99 22.66 18.34
CA GLY A 63 -6.32 22.68 19.77
C GLY A 63 -5.19 22.12 20.64
N PRO A 64 -5.37 22.08 21.98
CA PRO A 64 -4.42 21.40 22.84
C PRO A 64 -4.32 19.91 22.45
N PRO A 65 -3.13 19.28 22.54
CA PRO A 65 -2.99 17.87 22.24
C PRO A 65 -3.89 17.02 23.15
N ASP A 66 -4.75 16.19 22.56
CA ASP A 66 -5.71 15.33 23.26
C ASP A 66 -5.55 13.84 22.87
N ALA A 67 -4.44 13.49 22.23
CA ALA A 67 -4.20 12.15 21.71
C ALA A 67 -4.13 11.10 22.84
N SER A 68 -5.07 10.17 22.84
CA SER A 68 -5.11 9.01 23.75
C SER A 68 -4.37 7.78 23.23
N ARG A 69 -3.87 7.83 21.98
CA ARG A 69 -3.21 6.70 21.29
C ARG A 69 -1.99 7.19 20.50
N GLY A 70 -0.94 6.36 20.49
CA GLY A 70 0.24 6.58 19.66
C GLY A 70 0.10 5.96 18.27
N ARG A 71 1.08 6.24 17.40
CA ARG A 71 1.25 5.52 16.14
C ARG A 71 1.62 4.06 16.44
N ALA A 72 0.94 3.11 15.80
CA ALA A 72 1.29 1.70 15.88
C ALA A 72 2.69 1.45 15.30
N PRO A 73 3.48 0.51 15.86
CA PRO A 73 4.79 0.16 15.31
C PRO A 73 4.65 -0.38 13.88
N ALA A 74 5.69 -0.19 13.07
CA ALA A 74 5.70 -0.66 11.67
C ALA A 74 5.73 -2.19 11.53
N VAL A 75 6.00 -2.92 12.61
CA VAL A 75 5.99 -4.39 12.66
C VAL A 75 5.24 -4.87 13.91
N PRO A 76 4.64 -6.07 13.90
CA PRO A 76 3.97 -6.65 15.07
C PRO A 76 4.91 -6.91 16.26
N ASP A 77 4.36 -6.91 17.47
CA ASP A 77 5.09 -7.16 18.72
C ASP A 77 5.58 -8.61 18.87
N ASP A 78 4.97 -9.55 18.14
CA ASP A 78 5.35 -10.97 18.13
C ASP A 78 6.38 -11.30 17.03
N ALA A 79 6.82 -10.32 16.25
CA ALA A 79 7.89 -10.51 15.26
C ALA A 79 9.21 -10.88 15.96
N PRO A 80 10.17 -11.58 15.31
CA PRO A 80 11.46 -11.91 15.91
C PRO A 80 12.27 -10.68 16.36
N ASP A 81 13.14 -10.84 17.35
CA ASP A 81 13.91 -9.74 17.97
C ASP A 81 14.62 -8.84 16.97
N PHE A 82 15.28 -9.43 15.97
CA PHE A 82 15.96 -8.68 14.91
C PHE A 82 14.99 -7.81 14.10
N VAL A 83 13.79 -8.32 13.83
CA VAL A 83 12.74 -7.57 13.11
C VAL A 83 12.22 -6.41 13.96
N ARG A 84 11.96 -6.64 15.25
CA ARG A 84 11.43 -5.59 16.16
C ARG A 84 12.44 -4.49 16.48
N ASN A 85 13.71 -4.86 16.65
CA ASN A 85 14.74 -3.95 17.13
C ASN A 85 15.54 -3.29 16.00
N VAL A 86 15.68 -3.94 14.83
CA VAL A 86 16.46 -3.44 13.70
C VAL A 86 15.55 -3.09 12.52
N THR A 87 14.84 -4.07 11.96
CA THR A 87 14.02 -3.86 10.75
C THR A 87 12.94 -2.81 10.97
N ARG A 88 12.27 -2.80 12.12
CA ARG A 88 11.25 -1.79 12.47
C ARG A 88 11.79 -0.37 12.36
N LEU A 89 12.96 -0.09 12.94
CA LEU A 89 13.53 1.25 12.92
C LEU A 89 13.92 1.67 11.50
N LEU A 90 14.37 0.74 10.66
CA LEU A 90 14.64 1.02 9.25
C LEU A 90 13.36 1.37 8.48
N LEU A 91 12.29 0.60 8.68
CA LEU A 91 10.97 0.86 8.08
C LEU A 91 10.35 2.19 8.54
N GLU A 92 10.60 2.57 9.79
CA GLU A 92 10.14 3.84 10.38
C GLU A 92 11.00 5.06 9.98
N GLY A 93 12.06 4.88 9.18
CA GLY A 93 12.97 5.97 8.78
C GLY A 93 13.90 6.44 9.90
N HIS A 94 14.21 5.55 10.85
CA HIS A 94 15.03 5.78 12.03
C HIS A 94 16.32 4.95 12.02
N GLY A 95 16.80 4.55 10.83
CA GLY A 95 17.99 3.72 10.66
C GLY A 95 19.26 4.31 11.28
N ASP A 96 19.46 5.61 11.18
CA ASP A 96 20.64 6.30 11.73
C ASP A 96 20.77 6.24 13.26
N ARG A 97 19.70 5.81 13.96
CA ARG A 97 19.72 5.62 15.42
C ARG A 97 20.30 4.27 15.84
N LEU A 98 20.50 3.34 14.89
CA LEU A 98 21.02 2.01 15.17
C LEU A 98 22.54 2.08 15.40
N PRO A 99 23.06 1.56 16.53
CA PRO A 99 24.49 1.47 16.73
C PRO A 99 25.10 0.41 15.81
N VAL A 100 26.41 0.49 15.55
CA VAL A 100 27.15 -0.53 14.78
C VAL A 100 26.94 -1.93 15.36
N SER A 101 26.81 -2.05 16.69
CA SER A 101 26.56 -3.32 17.39
C SER A 101 25.20 -3.95 17.12
N ALA A 102 24.28 -3.25 16.45
CA ALA A 102 22.98 -3.81 16.06
C ALA A 102 23.08 -4.73 14.82
N PHE A 103 24.20 -4.69 14.09
CA PHE A 103 24.38 -5.39 12.83
C PHE A 103 25.35 -6.58 12.99
N PRO A 104 25.07 -7.71 12.32
CA PRO A 104 26.04 -8.81 12.24
C PRO A 104 27.33 -8.35 11.53
N PRO A 105 28.52 -8.74 12.04
CA PRO A 105 29.79 -8.28 11.49
C PRO A 105 30.07 -8.77 10.06
N ASP A 106 29.36 -9.82 9.63
CA ASP A 106 29.44 -10.42 8.30
C ASP A 106 28.37 -9.90 7.33
N GLY A 107 27.50 -8.98 7.78
CA GLY A 107 26.42 -8.43 6.98
C GLY A 107 25.30 -9.42 6.67
N THR A 108 25.17 -10.52 7.41
CA THR A 108 24.07 -11.47 7.23
C THR A 108 22.73 -10.89 7.72
N TRP A 109 21.63 -11.33 7.09
CA TRP A 109 20.27 -10.91 7.43
C TRP A 109 19.33 -12.11 7.58
N PRO A 110 18.39 -12.10 8.54
CA PRO A 110 17.35 -13.12 8.61
C PRO A 110 16.49 -13.12 7.35
N SER A 111 16.13 -14.31 6.88
CA SER A 111 15.19 -14.49 5.78
C SER A 111 13.72 -14.40 6.25
N GLY A 112 12.81 -14.18 5.29
CA GLY A 112 11.37 -14.20 5.57
C GLY A 112 10.83 -13.03 6.41
N THR A 113 11.58 -11.93 6.52
CA THR A 113 11.19 -10.74 7.29
C THR A 113 10.10 -9.91 6.63
N ALA A 114 9.98 -9.96 5.30
CA ALA A 114 8.96 -9.22 4.53
C ALA A 114 7.52 -9.49 5.00
N ARG A 115 7.24 -10.67 5.57
CA ARG A 115 5.90 -11.03 6.08
C ARG A 115 5.41 -10.13 7.22
N PHE A 116 6.31 -9.38 7.86
CA PHE A 116 6.00 -8.49 8.97
C PHE A 116 5.75 -7.03 8.55
N GLU A 117 6.01 -6.66 7.29
CA GLU A 117 5.93 -5.26 6.83
C GLU A 117 4.49 -4.77 6.65
N LYS A 118 3.59 -5.64 6.16
CA LYS A 118 2.14 -5.38 6.02
C LYS A 118 1.81 -3.97 5.54
N ARG A 119 2.38 -3.60 4.38
CA ARG A 119 2.45 -2.22 3.89
C ARG A 119 1.09 -1.62 3.49
N ALA A 120 0.11 -2.46 3.15
CA ALA A 120 -1.26 -2.06 2.82
C ALA A 120 -1.35 -0.91 1.80
N ILE A 121 -0.61 -1.02 0.69
CA ILE A 121 -0.47 0.04 -0.32
C ILE A 121 -1.46 -0.07 -1.49
N ALA A 122 -2.16 -1.19 -1.62
CA ALA A 122 -3.12 -1.40 -2.69
C ALA A 122 -4.31 -0.44 -2.56
N LEU A 123 -4.70 0.17 -3.68
CA LEU A 123 -5.96 0.92 -3.76
C LEU A 123 -7.16 -0.02 -3.87
N ASP A 124 -6.97 -1.11 -4.62
CA ASP A 124 -7.97 -2.14 -4.89
C ASP A 124 -7.32 -3.52 -4.72
N ILE A 125 -8.10 -4.49 -4.23
CA ILE A 125 -7.66 -5.89 -4.05
C ILE A 125 -8.67 -6.83 -4.72
N PRO A 126 -8.24 -7.99 -5.23
CA PRO A 126 -9.16 -8.97 -5.80
C PRO A 126 -10.09 -9.53 -4.71
N ILE A 127 -11.35 -9.73 -5.08
CA ILE A 127 -12.33 -10.43 -4.25
C ILE A 127 -12.63 -11.76 -4.92
N TRP A 128 -12.55 -12.85 -4.16
CA TRP A 128 -12.82 -14.17 -4.69
C TRP A 128 -14.34 -14.44 -4.75
N GLU A 129 -14.79 -14.89 -5.92
CA GLU A 129 -16.16 -15.34 -6.21
C GLU A 129 -16.14 -16.87 -6.41
N PRO A 130 -16.47 -17.66 -5.37
CA PRO A 130 -16.34 -19.11 -5.43
C PRO A 130 -17.17 -19.77 -6.53
N GLU A 131 -18.33 -19.20 -6.85
CA GLU A 131 -19.28 -19.72 -7.84
C GLU A 131 -18.75 -19.62 -9.28
N LEU A 132 -17.80 -18.71 -9.53
CA LEU A 132 -17.15 -18.53 -10.84
C LEU A 132 -15.79 -19.22 -10.90
N CYS A 133 -15.28 -19.71 -9.77
CA CYS A 133 -13.92 -20.22 -9.67
C CYS A 133 -13.82 -21.67 -10.14
N VAL A 134 -13.01 -21.91 -11.17
CA VAL A 134 -12.71 -23.27 -11.68
C VAL A 134 -11.49 -23.92 -11.02
N GLN A 135 -11.01 -23.35 -9.90
CA GLN A 135 -9.92 -23.91 -9.07
C GLN A 135 -8.58 -24.13 -9.81
N CYS A 136 -8.32 -23.38 -10.88
CA CYS A 136 -7.15 -23.57 -11.76
C CYS A 136 -5.81 -23.02 -11.22
N ASN A 137 -5.80 -22.38 -10.04
CA ASN A 137 -4.61 -21.81 -9.38
C ASN A 137 -3.81 -20.74 -10.15
N ARG A 138 -4.27 -20.30 -11.33
CA ARG A 138 -3.55 -19.29 -12.15
C ARG A 138 -3.38 -17.96 -11.43
N CYS A 139 -4.39 -17.53 -10.69
CA CYS A 139 -4.36 -16.29 -9.91
C CYS A 139 -3.23 -16.28 -8.87
N ALA A 140 -2.96 -17.42 -8.21
CA ALA A 140 -1.85 -17.58 -7.28
C ALA A 140 -0.50 -17.69 -7.99
N MET A 141 -0.43 -18.41 -9.12
CA MET A 141 0.78 -18.58 -9.91
C MET A 141 1.30 -17.26 -10.49
N ILE A 142 0.40 -16.40 -10.99
CA ILE A 142 0.78 -15.15 -11.65
C ILE A 142 1.12 -14.04 -10.66
N CYS A 143 0.74 -14.18 -9.38
CA CYS A 143 0.90 -13.11 -8.40
C CYS A 143 2.39 -12.81 -8.15
N PRO A 144 2.88 -11.61 -8.50
CA PRO A 144 4.31 -11.30 -8.38
C PRO A 144 4.76 -11.07 -6.92
N HIS A 145 3.84 -11.08 -5.96
CA HIS A 145 4.10 -10.82 -4.54
C HIS A 145 3.66 -11.97 -3.62
N ALA A 146 3.16 -13.09 -4.18
CA ALA A 146 2.54 -14.17 -3.41
C ALA A 146 1.45 -13.70 -2.41
N ALA A 147 0.75 -12.62 -2.78
CA ALA A 147 -0.30 -11.96 -2.00
C ALA A 147 -1.69 -12.58 -2.21
N ILE A 148 -1.85 -13.48 -3.18
CA ILE A 148 -3.03 -14.33 -3.35
C ILE A 148 -2.54 -15.77 -3.43
N ARG A 149 -3.15 -16.65 -2.64
CA ARG A 149 -2.75 -18.07 -2.54
C ARG A 149 -3.99 -18.93 -2.51
N THR A 150 -3.82 -20.17 -2.94
CA THR A 150 -4.85 -21.19 -2.87
C THR A 150 -4.45 -22.24 -1.84
N LYS A 151 -5.43 -22.86 -1.19
CA LYS A 151 -5.19 -23.95 -0.24
C LYS A 151 -6.27 -25.01 -0.41
N ALA A 152 -5.85 -26.27 -0.38
CA ALA A 152 -6.70 -27.41 -0.10
C ALA A 152 -6.47 -27.85 1.37
N PHE A 153 -7.52 -28.13 2.12
CA PHE A 153 -7.43 -28.44 3.55
C PHE A 153 -8.60 -29.29 4.05
N ASP A 154 -8.44 -30.02 5.16
CA ASP A 154 -9.53 -30.78 5.77
C ASP A 154 -10.61 -29.86 6.33
N ALA A 155 -11.89 -30.17 6.08
CA ALA A 155 -13.02 -29.36 6.57
C ALA A 155 -12.99 -29.09 8.09
N ALA A 156 -12.44 -30.02 8.89
CA ALA A 156 -12.26 -29.84 10.33
C ALA A 156 -11.38 -28.62 10.69
N SER A 157 -10.46 -28.22 9.82
CA SER A 157 -9.60 -27.05 10.04
C SER A 157 -10.36 -25.72 9.98
N ALA A 158 -11.55 -25.70 9.37
CA ALA A 158 -12.41 -24.52 9.32
C ALA A 158 -13.38 -24.40 10.52
N ALA A 159 -13.34 -25.32 11.49
CA ALA A 159 -14.29 -25.33 12.61
C ALA A 159 -14.28 -24.03 13.46
N ALA A 160 -13.12 -23.36 13.54
CA ALA A 160 -12.95 -22.08 14.24
C ALA A 160 -12.74 -20.90 13.28
N ALA A 161 -13.03 -21.07 11.98
CA ALA A 161 -12.86 -20.02 11.01
C ALA A 161 -13.88 -18.89 11.24
N PRO A 162 -13.53 -17.62 10.94
CA PRO A 162 -14.50 -16.53 10.95
C PRO A 162 -15.68 -16.80 10.01
N GLU A 163 -16.87 -16.28 10.32
CA GLU A 163 -18.06 -16.45 9.47
C GLU A 163 -17.86 -15.95 8.02
N THR A 164 -16.95 -14.99 7.82
CA THR A 164 -16.61 -14.45 6.50
C THR A 164 -15.59 -15.30 5.72
N PHE A 165 -15.04 -16.36 6.32
CA PHE A 165 -14.09 -17.24 5.67
C PHE A 165 -14.81 -18.19 4.71
N ARG A 166 -14.84 -17.81 3.44
CA ARG A 166 -15.44 -18.61 2.37
C ARG A 166 -14.50 -19.74 1.97
N HIS A 167 -15.05 -20.92 1.73
CA HIS A 167 -14.39 -22.06 1.10
C HIS A 167 -15.43 -22.91 0.37
N VAL A 168 -14.99 -23.76 -0.56
CA VAL A 168 -15.84 -24.67 -1.34
C VAL A 168 -15.15 -26.03 -1.46
N PRO A 169 -15.86 -27.13 -1.72
CA PRO A 169 -15.22 -28.43 -1.94
C PRO A 169 -14.17 -28.37 -3.04
N GLU A 170 -13.03 -29.01 -2.84
CA GLU A 170 -12.05 -29.20 -3.92
C GLU A 170 -12.62 -30.17 -4.95
N ALA A 171 -12.67 -29.71 -6.20
CA ALA A 171 -13.31 -30.40 -7.31
C ALA A 171 -12.41 -30.48 -8.56
N HIS A 172 -11.23 -29.84 -8.57
CA HIS A 172 -10.34 -29.84 -9.72
C HIS A 172 -9.38 -31.03 -9.72
N THR A 173 -8.79 -31.35 -8.58
CA THR A 173 -7.72 -32.36 -8.45
C THR A 173 -8.26 -33.62 -7.80
N SER A 174 -8.32 -34.73 -8.54
CA SER A 174 -8.87 -36.01 -8.05
C SER A 174 -8.19 -36.53 -6.78
N GLU A 175 -6.89 -36.30 -6.63
CA GLU A 175 -6.08 -36.73 -5.50
C GLU A 175 -6.39 -35.95 -4.22
N LEU A 176 -7.11 -34.84 -4.32
CA LEU A 176 -7.52 -33.97 -3.22
C LEU A 176 -9.02 -34.05 -2.92
N GLU A 177 -9.72 -35.05 -3.48
CA GLU A 177 -11.14 -35.28 -3.23
C GLU A 177 -11.43 -35.43 -1.72
N GLY A 178 -12.48 -34.76 -1.25
CA GLY A 178 -12.86 -34.71 0.16
C GLY A 178 -12.22 -33.57 0.96
N LEU A 179 -11.31 -32.80 0.36
CA LEU A 179 -10.79 -31.55 0.94
C LEU A 179 -11.66 -30.35 0.57
N GLU A 180 -11.50 -29.27 1.34
CA GLU A 180 -12.01 -27.94 1.06
C GLU A 180 -10.95 -27.10 0.36
N TYR A 181 -11.39 -26.20 -0.51
CA TYR A 181 -10.58 -25.29 -1.31
C TYR A 181 -10.91 -23.84 -1.01
N VAL A 182 -9.88 -23.00 -0.94
CA VAL A 182 -10.02 -21.55 -0.79
C VAL A 182 -9.01 -20.81 -1.65
N VAL A 183 -9.44 -19.68 -2.21
CA VAL A 183 -8.53 -18.65 -2.73
C VAL A 183 -8.53 -17.49 -1.74
N GLN A 184 -7.38 -17.27 -1.08
CA GLN A 184 -7.24 -16.25 -0.04
C GLN A 184 -6.23 -15.20 -0.46
N VAL A 185 -6.64 -13.94 -0.31
CA VAL A 185 -5.79 -12.76 -0.52
C VAL A 185 -5.25 -12.31 0.84
N ALA A 186 -3.98 -11.91 0.88
CA ALA A 186 -3.35 -11.16 1.96
C ALA A 186 -3.40 -9.66 1.58
N PRO A 187 -4.39 -8.89 2.08
CA PRO A 187 -4.64 -7.53 1.61
C PRO A 187 -3.43 -6.61 1.81
N ASP A 188 -2.75 -6.75 2.94
CA ASP A 188 -1.64 -5.88 3.33
C ASP A 188 -0.35 -6.11 2.53
N ASP A 189 -0.25 -7.25 1.83
CA ASP A 189 0.87 -7.60 0.95
C ASP A 189 0.51 -7.41 -0.53
N CYS A 190 -0.77 -7.19 -0.85
CA CYS A 190 -1.22 -6.94 -2.21
C CYS A 190 -0.77 -5.56 -2.69
N THR A 191 -0.41 -5.47 -3.97
CA THR A 191 -0.02 -4.20 -4.61
C THR A 191 -1.09 -3.65 -5.56
N GLY A 192 -2.22 -4.36 -5.72
CA GLY A 192 -3.32 -3.93 -6.58
C GLY A 192 -3.00 -3.97 -8.08
N CYS A 193 -2.06 -4.83 -8.50
CA CYS A 193 -1.60 -4.88 -9.90
C CYS A 193 -2.62 -5.47 -10.91
N GLY A 194 -3.70 -6.11 -10.44
CA GLY A 194 -4.77 -6.64 -11.30
C GLY A 194 -4.47 -7.96 -12.04
N LEU A 195 -3.21 -8.39 -12.14
CA LEU A 195 -2.80 -9.56 -12.95
C LEU A 195 -3.57 -10.86 -12.64
N CYS A 196 -3.90 -11.11 -11.38
CA CYS A 196 -4.66 -12.28 -10.95
C CYS A 196 -6.13 -12.28 -11.40
N VAL A 197 -6.66 -11.14 -11.81
CA VAL A 197 -8.02 -10.97 -12.34
C VAL A 197 -8.04 -11.06 -13.88
N GLU A 198 -6.95 -10.64 -14.53
CA GLU A 198 -6.83 -10.62 -15.99
C GLU A 198 -6.45 -11.97 -16.63
N VAL A 199 -5.97 -12.93 -15.83
CA VAL A 199 -5.39 -14.23 -16.27
C VAL A 199 -6.41 -15.35 -16.47
#